data_AF-A0A1M6Q584-F1
#
_entry.id   AF-A0A1M6Q584-F1
#
_cell.length_a   1.000
_cell.length_b   1.000
_cell.length_c   1.000
_cell.angle_alpha   90.00
_cell.angle_beta   90.00
_cell.angle_gamma   90.00
#
_symmetry.space_group_name_H-M   'P 1'
#
loop_
_entity.id
_entity.type
_entity.pdbx_description
1 polymer ?
#
loop_
_entity_poly.entity_id
_entity_poly.type
_entity_poly.pdbx_seq_one_letter_code
_entity_poly.pdbx_strand_id
1 'polypeptide(L)'
;MNLKELKFKGIQVVYYVVCKRKLWLFSKGISMEHFSERVSLGKFLDETSFKDEEDYSDENVSIDFYTTEEGLVVHEIKLSRALEEAHIWQVKYYMYYLSNMSVKVSYGILHYPKQRKVLRVYFSEEDQEELKKILEGIEKILSMPKPPPLEVKPYCKKCAYEEFCYG
;
A
#
# COMPACT_ATOMS: atom_id res chain seq x y z
N MET A 1 -15.19 16.70 -2.17
CA MET A 1 -13.72 16.59 -2.32
C MET A 1 -13.39 16.24 -3.75
N ASN A 2 -12.27 16.72 -4.29
CA ASN A 2 -11.93 16.62 -5.70
C ASN A 2 -11.10 15.36 -5.96
N LEU A 3 -11.52 14.51 -6.90
CA LEU A 3 -10.78 13.31 -7.34
C LEU A 3 -9.32 13.62 -7.74
N LYS A 4 -9.00 14.89 -8.05
CA LYS A 4 -7.62 15.36 -8.32
C LYS A 4 -6.62 15.15 -7.17
N GLU A 5 -7.06 14.90 -5.94
CA GLU A 5 -6.17 14.60 -4.81
C GLU A 5 -5.72 13.13 -4.77
N LEU A 6 -6.39 12.24 -5.50
CA LEU A 6 -6.13 10.79 -5.53
C LEU A 6 -5.08 10.42 -6.60
N LYS A 7 -3.88 11.00 -6.49
CA LYS A 7 -2.79 10.79 -7.46
C LYS A 7 -1.69 9.82 -7.00
N PHE A 8 -1.90 9.16 -5.86
CA PHE A 8 -0.87 8.32 -5.24
C PHE A 8 -1.18 6.85 -5.44
N LYS A 9 -0.14 6.05 -5.57
CA LYS A 9 -0.25 4.60 -5.66
C LYS A 9 -0.39 3.98 -4.27
N GLY A 10 -1.10 2.86 -4.15
CA GLY A 10 -1.19 2.11 -2.88
C GLY A 10 0.18 1.80 -2.28
N ILE A 11 1.15 1.47 -3.13
CA ILE A 11 2.54 1.21 -2.70
C ILE A 11 3.23 2.46 -2.11
N GLN A 12 2.87 3.67 -2.54
CA GLN A 12 3.41 4.91 -1.96
C GLN A 12 2.89 5.13 -0.54
N VAL A 13 1.64 4.75 -0.25
CA VAL A 13 1.10 4.73 1.12
C VAL A 13 1.89 3.75 1.99
N VAL A 14 2.14 2.53 1.49
CA VAL A 14 2.98 1.55 2.18
C VAL A 14 4.38 2.13 2.46
N TYR A 15 5.03 2.72 1.46
CA TYR A 15 6.39 3.25 1.64
C TYR A 15 6.42 4.47 2.54
N TYR A 16 5.38 5.31 2.54
CA TYR A 16 5.27 6.37 3.51
C TYR A 16 5.29 5.81 4.93
N VAL A 17 4.42 4.85 5.26
CA VAL A 17 4.35 4.29 6.61
C VAL A 17 5.68 3.60 6.99
N VAL A 18 6.31 2.91 6.05
CA VAL A 18 7.55 2.16 6.31
C VAL A 18 8.78 3.08 6.31
N CYS A 19 9.14 3.68 5.18
CA CYS A 19 10.38 4.44 5.03
C CYS A 19 10.24 5.59 4.02
N LYS A 20 10.29 6.84 4.51
CA LYS A 20 10.19 8.05 3.69
C LYS A 20 11.29 8.15 2.63
N ARG A 21 12.50 7.69 2.96
CA ARG A 21 13.62 7.61 2.01
C ARG A 21 13.28 6.66 0.85
N LYS A 22 12.74 5.48 1.16
CA LYS A 22 12.29 4.51 0.16
C LYS A 22 11.19 5.09 -0.73
N LEU A 23 10.20 5.75 -0.14
CA LEU A 23 9.14 6.45 -0.87
C LEU A 23 9.71 7.44 -1.90
N TRP A 24 10.68 8.26 -1.47
CA TRP A 24 11.32 9.24 -2.35
C TRP A 24 12.05 8.55 -3.51
N LEU A 25 12.90 7.56 -3.21
CA LEU A 25 13.70 6.86 -4.22
C LEU A 25 12.81 6.18 -5.27
N PHE A 26 11.83 5.39 -4.82
CA PHE A 26 10.87 4.71 -5.69
C PHE A 26 10.15 5.71 -6.61
N SER A 27 9.68 6.83 -6.05
CA SER A 27 8.91 7.82 -6.81
C SER A 27 9.75 8.67 -7.75
N LYS A 28 11.08 8.63 -7.64
CA LYS A 28 12.03 9.20 -8.62
C LYS A 28 12.52 8.17 -9.65
N GLY A 29 11.92 6.98 -9.68
CA GLY A 29 12.28 5.91 -10.62
C GLY A 29 13.51 5.11 -10.21
N ILE A 30 14.06 5.34 -9.01
CA ILE A 30 15.17 4.55 -8.47
C ILE A 30 14.53 3.33 -7.80
N SER A 31 14.33 2.26 -8.56
CA SER A 31 13.69 1.02 -8.11
C SER A 31 14.73 -0.08 -7.91
N MET A 32 14.77 -0.66 -6.71
CA MET A 32 15.63 -1.80 -6.37
C MET A 32 14.83 -3.10 -6.22
N GLU A 33 13.50 -3.01 -6.31
CA GLU A 33 12.57 -4.12 -6.08
C GLU A 33 12.81 -5.32 -7.00
N HIS A 34 13.29 -5.09 -8.23
CA HIS A 34 13.56 -6.14 -9.21
C HIS A 34 14.69 -7.09 -8.81
N PHE A 35 15.61 -6.64 -7.95
CA PHE A 35 16.70 -7.47 -7.43
C PHE A 35 16.29 -8.27 -6.19
N SER A 36 15.08 -8.06 -5.66
CA SER A 36 14.63 -8.72 -4.44
C SER A 36 13.77 -9.94 -4.76
N GLU A 37 14.32 -11.15 -4.57
CA GLU A 37 13.57 -12.41 -4.70
C GLU A 37 12.29 -12.42 -3.85
N ARG A 38 12.34 -11.81 -2.67
CA ARG A 38 11.19 -11.67 -1.77
C ARG A 38 10.07 -10.84 -2.40
N VAL A 39 10.41 -9.78 -3.14
CA VAL A 39 9.41 -8.95 -3.83
C VAL A 39 8.85 -9.70 -5.03
N SER A 40 9.71 -10.39 -5.80
CA SER A 40 9.28 -11.23 -6.92
C SER A 40 8.30 -12.33 -6.48
N LEU A 41 8.58 -13.00 -5.36
CA LEU A 41 7.66 -13.98 -4.79
C LEU A 41 6.33 -13.37 -4.35
N GLY A 42 6.35 -12.13 -3.82
CA GLY A 42 5.13 -11.40 -3.49
C GLY A 42 4.25 -11.18 -4.72
N LYS A 43 4.84 -10.66 -5.80
CA LYS A 43 4.12 -10.42 -7.06
C LYS A 43 3.53 -11.70 -7.66
N PHE A 44 4.30 -12.79 -7.66
CA PHE A 44 3.81 -14.09 -8.14
C PHE A 44 2.62 -14.59 -7.31
N LEU A 45 2.64 -14.39 -5.99
CA LEU A 45 1.50 -14.76 -5.15
C LEU A 45 0.28 -13.89 -5.44
N ASP A 46 0.47 -12.60 -5.66
CA ASP A 46 -0.63 -11.70 -6.03
C ASP A 46 -1.23 -12.13 -7.39
N GLU A 47 -0.40 -12.43 -8.40
CA GLU A 47 -0.85 -12.89 -9.73
C GLU A 47 -1.55 -14.26 -9.75
N THR A 48 -1.24 -15.13 -8.78
CA THR A 48 -1.79 -16.51 -8.73
C THR A 48 -2.96 -16.66 -7.76
N SER A 49 -3.30 -15.60 -7.04
CA SER A 49 -4.39 -15.61 -6.08
C SER A 49 -5.71 -15.24 -6.75
N PHE A 50 -6.75 -16.02 -6.44
CA PHE A 50 -8.18 -15.85 -6.74
C PHE A 50 -8.57 -15.56 -8.21
N LYS A 51 -9.42 -16.43 -8.78
CA LYS A 51 -9.82 -16.41 -10.21
C LYS A 51 -11.25 -15.91 -10.47
N ASP A 52 -12.02 -15.61 -9.43
CA ASP A 52 -13.47 -15.36 -9.50
C ASP A 52 -13.87 -13.98 -8.93
N GLU A 53 -13.05 -12.94 -9.12
CA GLU A 53 -13.22 -11.61 -8.51
C GLU A 53 -13.38 -10.47 -9.52
N GLU A 54 -13.93 -9.35 -9.06
CA GLU A 54 -14.00 -8.08 -9.81
C GLU A 54 -12.79 -7.22 -9.43
N ASP A 55 -12.20 -6.55 -10.42
CA ASP A 55 -11.06 -5.66 -10.24
C ASP A 55 -11.38 -4.23 -10.71
N TYR A 56 -10.80 -3.26 -9.99
CA TYR A 56 -10.73 -1.87 -10.46
C TYR A 56 -9.26 -1.50 -10.63
N SER A 57 -8.90 -1.04 -11.82
CA SER A 57 -7.54 -0.61 -12.12
C SER A 57 -7.54 0.70 -12.89
N ASP A 58 -6.67 1.62 -12.48
CA ASP A 58 -6.32 2.83 -13.21
C ASP A 58 -4.81 3.10 -13.13
N GLU A 59 -4.36 4.28 -13.55
CA GLU A 59 -2.93 4.64 -13.54
C GLU A 59 -2.29 4.67 -12.15
N ASN A 60 -3.10 4.82 -11.09
CA ASN A 60 -2.67 5.01 -9.71
C ASN A 60 -2.84 3.74 -8.88
N VAL A 61 -3.97 3.05 -9.01
CA VAL A 61 -4.32 1.91 -8.14
C VAL A 61 -4.80 0.71 -8.95
N SER A 62 -4.54 -0.48 -8.40
CA SER A 62 -5.21 -1.73 -8.75
C SER A 62 -5.80 -2.26 -7.45
N ILE A 63 -7.12 -2.43 -7.42
CA ILE A 63 -7.88 -2.77 -6.23
C ILE A 63 -8.74 -3.97 -6.58
N ASP A 64 -8.49 -5.06 -5.87
CA ASP A 64 -9.27 -6.28 -5.99
C ASP A 64 -10.41 -6.25 -4.96
N PHE A 65 -11.61 -6.61 -5.37
CA PHE A 65 -12.78 -6.60 -4.50
C PHE A 65 -13.83 -7.63 -4.89
N TYR A 66 -14.78 -7.86 -3.99
CA TYR A 66 -15.95 -8.67 -4.27
C TYR A 66 -17.20 -8.08 -3.59
N THR A 67 -18.36 -8.35 -4.18
CA THR A 67 -19.65 -7.90 -3.63
C THR A 67 -20.20 -8.94 -2.66
N THR A 68 -20.65 -8.48 -1.49
CA THR A 68 -21.32 -9.30 -0.47
C THR A 68 -22.70 -8.73 -0.16
N GLU A 69 -23.52 -9.46 0.61
CA GLU A 69 -24.78 -8.93 1.17
C GLU A 69 -24.56 -7.68 2.03
N GLU A 70 -23.38 -7.55 2.67
CA GLU A 70 -23.02 -6.39 3.49
C GLU A 70 -22.53 -5.20 2.64
N GLY A 71 -22.25 -5.40 1.35
CA GLY A 71 -21.68 -4.41 0.41
C GLY A 71 -20.35 -4.86 -0.19
N LEU A 72 -19.62 -3.92 -0.82
CA LEU A 72 -18.34 -4.22 -1.47
C LEU A 72 -17.24 -4.40 -0.43
N VAL A 73 -16.44 -5.45 -0.60
CA VAL A 73 -15.31 -5.80 0.27
C VAL A 73 -14.03 -5.73 -0.53
N VAL A 74 -13.14 -4.80 -0.17
CA VAL A 74 -11.79 -4.73 -0.72
C VAL A 74 -10.98 -5.87 -0.14
N HIS A 75 -10.11 -6.50 -0.91
CA HIS A 75 -9.14 -7.42 -0.36
C HIS A 75 -7.73 -7.14 -0.89
N GLU A 76 -6.74 -7.54 -0.10
CA GLU A 76 -5.33 -7.36 -0.41
C GLU A 76 -4.55 -8.55 0.16
N ILE A 77 -3.63 -9.09 -0.62
CA ILE A 77 -2.83 -10.25 -0.24
C ILE A 77 -1.41 -9.80 0.02
N LYS A 78 -0.82 -10.31 1.10
CA LYS A 78 0.57 -10.02 1.46
C LYS A 78 1.27 -11.27 1.92
N LEU A 79 2.43 -11.56 1.33
CA LEU A 79 3.26 -12.70 1.70
C LEU A 79 3.53 -12.81 3.21
N SER A 80 3.64 -11.72 3.96
CA SER A 80 3.87 -11.79 5.40
C SER A 80 3.36 -10.57 6.17
N ARG A 81 2.95 -10.74 7.42
CA ARG A 81 2.56 -9.66 8.34
C ARG A 81 3.67 -8.75 8.90
N ALA A 82 4.89 -8.81 8.36
CA ALA A 82 6.02 -8.06 8.92
C ALA A 82 5.85 -6.52 8.86
N LEU A 83 4.98 -6.03 7.97
CA LEU A 83 4.65 -4.61 7.80
C LEU A 83 3.13 -4.40 7.94
N GLU A 84 2.49 -5.13 8.87
CA GLU A 84 1.02 -5.19 9.03
C GLU A 84 0.36 -3.82 9.09
N GLU A 85 0.94 -2.86 9.84
CA GLU A 85 0.43 -1.49 9.92
C GLU A 85 0.41 -0.79 8.56
N ALA A 86 1.48 -0.92 7.75
CA ALA A 86 1.55 -0.33 6.42
C ALA A 86 0.55 -0.98 5.46
N HIS A 87 0.30 -2.28 5.59
CA HIS A 87 -0.70 -2.98 4.81
C HIS A 87 -2.13 -2.56 5.18
N ILE A 88 -2.40 -2.34 6.47
CA ILE A 88 -3.69 -1.80 6.94
C ILE A 88 -3.96 -0.43 6.31
N TRP A 89 -2.96 0.45 6.31
CA TRP A 89 -3.09 1.77 5.68
C TRP A 89 -3.26 1.70 4.16
N GLN A 90 -2.66 0.72 3.49
CA GLN A 90 -2.90 0.47 2.06
C GLN A 90 -4.37 0.12 1.80
N VAL A 91 -4.94 -0.80 2.58
CA VAL A 91 -6.36 -1.18 2.43
C VAL A 91 -7.29 -0.03 2.77
N LYS A 92 -7.02 0.72 3.85
CA LYS A 92 -7.76 1.94 4.17
C LYS A 92 -7.70 2.96 3.04
N TYR A 93 -6.55 3.11 2.39
CA TYR A 93 -6.42 3.96 1.21
C TYR A 93 -7.30 3.51 0.05
N TYR A 94 -7.38 2.20 -0.22
CA TYR A 94 -8.26 1.67 -1.26
C TYR A 94 -9.75 1.86 -0.94
N MET A 95 -10.14 1.62 0.32
CA MET A 95 -11.51 1.90 0.78
C MET A 95 -11.86 3.38 0.59
N TYR A 96 -10.94 4.28 0.94
CA TYR A 96 -11.09 5.72 0.74
C TYR A 96 -11.15 6.09 -0.76
N TYR A 97 -10.31 5.48 -1.60
CA TYR A 97 -10.27 5.72 -3.04
C TYR A 97 -11.63 5.41 -3.67
N LEU A 98 -12.16 4.21 -3.42
CA LEU A 98 -13.47 3.77 -3.90
C LEU A 98 -14.61 4.62 -3.33
N SER A 99 -14.55 4.99 -2.04
CA SER A 99 -15.57 5.86 -1.42
C SER A 99 -15.67 7.24 -2.08
N ASN A 100 -14.54 7.81 -2.53
CA ASN A 100 -14.52 9.07 -3.28
C ASN A 100 -15.08 8.92 -4.71
N MET A 101 -15.19 7.70 -5.23
CA MET A 101 -15.90 7.38 -6.47
C MET A 101 -17.39 7.06 -6.24
N SER A 102 -17.92 7.37 -5.05
CA SER A 102 -19.29 7.04 -4.62
C SER A 102 -19.58 5.54 -4.52
N VAL A 103 -18.54 4.70 -4.43
CA VAL A 103 -18.65 3.26 -4.19
C VAL A 103 -18.65 3.02 -2.68
N LYS A 104 -19.73 2.43 -2.15
CA LYS A 104 -19.84 2.12 -0.73
C LYS A 104 -19.08 0.84 -0.40
N VAL A 105 -17.97 0.99 0.33
CA VAL A 105 -17.16 -0.13 0.83
C VAL A 105 -17.53 -0.43 2.28
N SER A 106 -17.74 -1.70 2.61
CA SER A 106 -18.17 -2.11 3.95
C SER A 106 -16.99 -2.34 4.88
N TYR A 107 -15.99 -3.08 4.41
CA TYR A 107 -14.73 -3.31 5.10
C TYR A 107 -13.68 -3.80 4.09
N GLY A 108 -12.43 -3.87 4.52
CA GLY A 108 -11.34 -4.50 3.78
C GLY A 108 -10.87 -5.81 4.40
N ILE A 109 -10.24 -6.67 3.62
CA ILE A 109 -9.61 -7.91 4.08
C ILE A 109 -8.13 -7.92 3.71
N LEU A 110 -7.27 -8.23 4.68
CA LEU A 110 -5.86 -8.53 4.47
C LEU A 110 -5.58 -10.01 4.65
N HIS A 111 -5.13 -10.66 3.59
CA HIS A 111 -4.71 -12.06 3.62
C HIS A 111 -3.20 -12.16 3.84
N TYR A 112 -2.81 -13.01 4.78
CA TYR A 112 -1.41 -13.37 5.05
C TYR A 112 -1.20 -14.88 4.86
N PRO A 113 -1.02 -15.36 3.61
CA PRO A 113 -0.94 -16.80 3.32
C PRO A 113 0.14 -17.53 4.12
N LYS A 114 1.33 -16.92 4.27
CA LYS A 114 2.44 -17.51 5.03
C LYS A 114 2.09 -17.82 6.48
N GLN A 115 1.21 -17.02 7.09
CA GLN A 115 0.77 -17.22 8.46
C GLN A 115 -0.68 -17.74 8.58
N ARG A 116 -1.32 -18.10 7.45
CA ARG A 116 -2.73 -18.52 7.38
C ARG A 116 -3.66 -17.62 8.19
N LYS A 117 -3.46 -16.30 8.09
CA LYS A 117 -4.23 -15.30 8.84
C LYS A 117 -4.97 -14.40 7.87
N VAL A 118 -6.17 -14.05 8.26
CA VAL A 118 -7.02 -13.06 7.60
C VAL A 118 -7.31 -11.96 8.63
N LEU A 119 -7.20 -10.71 8.22
CA LEU A 119 -7.49 -9.55 9.06
C LEU A 119 -8.58 -8.72 8.39
N ARG A 120 -9.68 -8.47 9.11
CA ARG A 120 -10.69 -7.50 8.67
C ARG A 120 -10.26 -6.09 9.07
N VAL A 121 -10.33 -5.16 8.13
CA VAL A 121 -9.95 -3.76 8.27
C VAL A 121 -11.18 -2.88 8.12
N TYR A 122 -11.41 -1.99 9.06
CA TYR A 122 -12.46 -0.97 8.97
C TYR A 122 -11.85 0.40 8.71
N PHE A 123 -12.67 1.34 8.25
CA PHE A 123 -12.28 2.71 7.95
C PHE A 123 -13.24 3.68 8.64
N SER A 124 -12.75 4.34 9.70
CA SER A 124 -13.52 5.32 10.47
C SER A 124 -13.29 6.76 9.99
N GLU A 125 -14.00 7.72 10.59
CA GLU A 125 -13.77 9.13 10.34
C GLU A 125 -12.38 9.58 10.81
N GLU A 126 -11.90 9.08 11.96
CA GLU A 126 -10.54 9.35 12.46
C GLU A 126 -9.47 8.79 11.50
N ASP A 127 -9.73 7.61 10.94
CA ASP A 127 -8.85 7.03 9.92
C ASP A 127 -8.78 7.89 8.66
N GLN A 128 -9.88 8.53 8.29
CA GLN A 128 -9.91 9.46 7.16
C GLN A 128 -9.03 10.69 7.42
N GLU A 129 -9.08 11.25 8.62
CA GLU A 129 -8.22 12.38 9.00
C GLU A 129 -6.75 12.00 8.98
N GLU A 130 -6.41 10.84 9.55
CA GLU A 130 -5.03 10.37 9.58
C GLU A 130 -4.53 9.98 8.18
N LEU A 131 -5.39 9.39 7.35
CA LEU A 131 -5.07 9.12 5.95
C LEU A 131 -4.76 10.41 5.19
N LYS A 132 -5.54 11.49 5.39
CA LYS A 132 -5.25 12.79 4.77
C LYS A 132 -3.86 13.30 5.14
N LYS A 133 -3.47 13.22 6.42
CA LYS A 133 -2.10 13.58 6.86
C LYS A 133 -1.03 12.70 6.21
N ILE A 134 -1.32 11.40 6.03
CA ILE A 134 -0.43 10.50 5.30
C ILE A 134 -0.24 10.97 3.85
N LEU A 135 -1.32 11.31 3.13
CA LEU A 135 -1.26 11.77 1.74
C LEU A 135 -0.54 13.12 1.62
N GLU A 136 -0.81 14.09 2.49
CA GLU A 136 -0.07 15.36 2.57
C GLU A 136 1.42 15.13 2.85
N GLY A 137 1.73 14.20 3.75
CA GLY A 137 3.09 13.80 4.05
C GLY A 137 3.80 13.16 2.87
N ILE A 138 3.10 12.34 2.07
CA ILE A 138 3.64 11.80 0.81
C ILE A 138 4.02 12.95 -0.10
N GLU A 139 3.11 13.88 -0.36
CA GLU A 139 3.36 15.04 -1.22
C GLU A 139 4.58 15.83 -0.76
N LYS A 140 4.70 16.10 0.54
CA LYS A 140 5.85 16.78 1.13
C LYS A 140 7.15 16.03 0.84
N ILE A 141 7.20 14.71 1.04
CA ILE A 141 8.39 13.92 0.73
C ILE A 141 8.71 14.01 -0.77
N LEU A 142 7.74 13.82 -1.66
CA LEU A 142 7.99 13.79 -3.11
C LEU A 142 8.47 15.14 -3.68
N SER A 143 8.11 16.24 -3.03
CA SER A 143 8.56 17.59 -3.37
C SER A 143 9.99 17.91 -2.91
N MET A 144 10.59 17.09 -2.03
CA MET A 144 11.95 17.32 -1.57
C MET A 144 12.96 17.19 -2.72
N PRO A 145 13.98 18.08 -2.81
CA PRO A 145 14.99 18.02 -3.86
C PRO A 145 15.96 16.83 -3.69
N LYS A 146 16.02 16.25 -2.49
CA LYS A 146 16.90 15.14 -2.13
C LYS A 146 16.14 14.16 -1.23
N PRO A 147 16.52 12.87 -1.19
CA PRO A 147 15.86 11.91 -0.33
C PRO A 147 16.02 12.30 1.15
N PRO A 148 15.02 12.01 2.00
CA PRO A 148 15.16 12.06 3.44
C PRO A 148 16.43 11.34 3.95
N PRO A 149 17.00 11.78 5.09
CA PRO A 149 18.16 11.13 5.68
C PRO A 149 17.91 9.65 5.95
N LEU A 150 18.98 8.87 5.97
CA LEU A 150 18.89 7.45 6.31
C LEU A 150 18.53 7.29 7.79
N GLU A 151 17.44 6.58 8.04
CA GLU A 151 17.07 6.07 9.35
C GLU A 151 17.27 4.56 9.38
N VAL A 152 18.07 4.05 10.32
CA VAL A 152 18.30 2.61 10.48
C VAL A 152 17.10 1.99 11.17
N LYS A 153 16.43 1.06 10.49
CA LYS A 153 15.24 0.37 10.99
C LYS A 153 15.46 -1.15 11.01
N PRO A 154 14.74 -1.91 11.86
CA PRO A 154 14.97 -3.36 12.00
C PRO A 154 14.83 -4.17 10.70
N TYR A 155 14.01 -3.68 9.76
CA TYR A 155 13.77 -4.31 8.46
C TYR A 155 14.74 -3.88 7.36
N CYS A 156 15.68 -2.96 7.61
CA CYS A 156 16.63 -2.48 6.58
C CYS A 156 17.47 -3.62 5.97
N LYS A 157 17.89 -4.62 6.77
CA LYS A 157 18.65 -5.79 6.30
C LYS A 157 17.91 -6.69 5.31
N LYS A 158 16.59 -6.51 5.16
CA LYS A 158 15.74 -7.25 4.21
C LYS A 158 15.10 -6.32 3.19
N CYS A 159 15.49 -5.05 3.20
CA CYS A 159 14.98 -4.03 2.30
C CYS A 159 15.68 -4.15 0.96
N ALA A 160 14.93 -4.07 -0.14
CA ALA A 160 15.52 -4.04 -1.49
C ALA A 160 16.53 -2.89 -1.69
N TYR A 161 16.45 -1.82 -0.88
CA TYR A 161 17.31 -0.64 -0.97
C TYR A 161 18.50 -0.68 -0.03
N GLU A 162 18.78 -1.82 0.63
CA GLU A 162 19.87 -1.91 1.60
C GLU A 162 21.20 -1.44 0.98
N GLU A 163 21.66 -2.11 -0.09
CA GLU A 163 22.93 -1.78 -0.74
C GLU A 163 23.00 -0.33 -1.19
N PHE A 164 21.91 0.21 -1.74
CA PHE A 164 21.84 1.62 -2.14
C PHE A 164 21.90 2.60 -0.95
N CYS A 165 21.44 2.19 0.24
CA CYS A 165 21.40 3.04 1.41
C CYS A 165 22.70 3.02 2.21
N TYR A 166 23.43 1.90 2.19
CA TYR A 166 24.64 1.70 3.00
C TYR A 166 25.95 1.65 2.19
N GLY A 167 25.87 1.43 0.88
CA GLY A 167 27.01 1.58 -0.05
C GLY A 167 27.29 3.03 -0.36
#